data_AF-A0A967LG37-F1
#
_entry.id   AF-A0A967LG37-F1
#
_cell.length_a   1.000
_cell.length_b   1.000
_cell.length_c   1.000
_cell.angle_alpha   90.00
_cell.angle_beta   90.00
_cell.angle_gamma   90.00
#
_symmetry.space_group_name_H-M   'P 1'
#
loop_
_entity.id
_entity.type
_entity.pdbx_description
1 polymer ?
#
loop_
_entity_poly.entity_id
_entity_poly.type
_entity_poly.pdbx_seq_one_letter_code
_entity_poly.pdbx_strand_id
1 'polypeptide(L)'
;GRVLRGVVDAGAREVIIGLGGSATVDGGVGMARAWGWIPRDRAGAELAEGGGALAELAAFDVGRAPGARLVGLCDVSNPLTGPRGAA
;
A
#
# COMPACT_ATOMS: atom_id res chain seq x y z
N GLY A 1 4.03 5.02 2.98
CA GLY A 1 3.53 5.91 1.91
C GLY A 1 4.26 7.25 1.87
N ARG A 2 3.88 8.19 2.73
CA ARG A 2 4.37 9.60 2.68
C ARG A 2 5.89 9.75 2.68
N VAL A 3 6.61 9.01 3.52
CA VAL A 3 8.08 9.02 3.56
C VAL A 3 8.69 8.61 2.21
N LEU A 4 8.19 7.52 1.62
CA LEU A 4 8.65 7.05 0.30
C LEU A 4 8.41 8.10 -0.79
N ARG A 5 7.22 8.72 -0.79
CA ARG A 5 6.92 9.79 -1.73
C ARG A 5 7.87 10.97 -1.56
N GLY A 6 8.13 11.38 -0.31
CA GLY A 6 9.05 12.47 -0.01
C GLY A 6 10.46 12.24 -0.53
N VAL A 7 11.04 11.05 -0.33
CA VAL A 7 12.40 10.75 -0.82
C VAL A 7 12.45 10.62 -2.35
N VAL A 8 11.40 10.09 -2.98
CA VAL A 8 11.30 10.01 -4.44
C VAL A 8 11.13 11.40 -5.07
N ASP A 9 10.26 12.24 -4.49
CA ASP A 9 10.07 13.63 -4.92
C ASP A 9 11.35 14.46 -4.69
N ALA A 10 12.19 14.10 -3.72
CA ALA A 10 13.55 14.65 -3.54
C ALA A 10 14.60 14.12 -4.53
N GLY A 11 14.20 13.26 -5.48
CA GLY A 11 15.05 12.80 -6.59
C GLY A 11 15.66 11.41 -6.43
N ALA A 12 15.39 10.70 -5.33
CA ALA A 12 15.87 9.33 -5.16
C ALA A 12 15.40 8.43 -6.32
N ARG A 13 16.34 7.69 -6.90
CA ARG A 13 16.07 6.76 -8.03
C ARG A 13 15.95 5.30 -7.59
N GLU A 14 16.48 4.96 -6.43
CA GLU A 14 16.34 3.66 -5.79
C GLU A 14 16.09 3.86 -4.29
N VAL A 15 15.14 3.11 -3.73
CA VAL A 15 14.79 3.14 -2.31
C VAL A 15 14.69 1.70 -1.79
N ILE A 16 15.49 1.38 -0.76
CA ILE A 16 15.46 0.10 -0.06
C ILE A 16 14.60 0.26 1.20
N ILE A 17 13.66 -0.67 1.40
CA ILE A 17 12.61 -0.57 2.42
C ILE A 17 12.61 -1.85 3.23
N GLY A 18 12.85 -1.76 4.54
CA GLY A 18 12.62 -2.87 5.45
C GLY A 18 11.13 -3.09 5.68
N LEU A 19 10.63 -4.29 5.37
CA LEU A 19 9.24 -4.68 5.64
C LEU A 19 9.24 -5.65 6.83
N GLY A 20 8.75 -5.18 7.98
CA GLY A 20 8.71 -5.98 9.21
C GLY A 20 8.20 -5.16 10.40
N GLY A 21 7.66 -5.85 11.41
CA GLY A 21 7.14 -5.21 12.63
C GLY A 21 5.95 -4.28 12.41
N SER A 22 5.17 -4.50 11.35
CA SER A 22 4.04 -3.63 11.00
C SER A 22 2.88 -3.76 11.99
N ALA A 23 2.34 -2.64 12.45
CA ALA A 23 1.10 -2.59 13.23
C ALA A 23 -0.16 -2.51 12.34
N THR A 24 -0.03 -2.79 11.04
CA THR A 24 -1.06 -2.58 10.02
C THR A 24 -1.39 -3.88 9.29
N VAL A 25 -2.68 -4.15 9.12
CA VAL A 25 -3.21 -5.24 8.26
C VAL A 25 -4.18 -4.63 7.26
N ASP A 26 -3.70 -3.72 6.41
CA ASP A 26 -4.52 -2.93 5.47
C ASP A 26 -4.21 -3.22 4.00
N GLY A 27 -3.50 -4.32 3.71
CA GLY A 27 -3.10 -4.69 2.36
C GLY A 27 -2.20 -3.67 1.66
N GLY A 28 -1.60 -2.72 2.39
CA GLY A 28 -0.80 -1.64 1.82
C GLY A 28 -1.63 -0.49 1.22
N VAL A 29 -2.95 -0.45 1.44
CA VAL A 29 -3.82 0.60 0.89
C VAL A 29 -3.48 1.98 1.46
N GLY A 30 -3.09 2.09 2.73
CA GLY A 30 -2.58 3.35 3.28
C GLY A 30 -1.32 3.84 2.57
N MET A 31 -0.46 2.94 2.08
CA MET A 31 0.66 3.32 1.23
C MET A 31 0.17 3.80 -0.15
N ALA A 32 -0.76 3.08 -0.77
CA ALA A 32 -1.31 3.44 -2.08
C ALA A 32 -1.99 4.83 -2.06
N ARG A 33 -2.74 5.15 -1.01
CA ARG A 33 -3.34 6.47 -0.78
C ARG A 33 -2.32 7.60 -0.83
N ALA A 34 -1.14 7.41 -0.24
CA ALA A 34 -0.07 8.42 -0.28
C ALA A 34 0.46 8.69 -1.72
N TRP A 35 0.19 7.78 -2.65
CA TRP A 35 0.52 7.93 -4.07
C TRP A 35 -0.69 8.34 -4.93
N GLY A 36 -1.81 8.70 -4.31
CA GLY A 36 -3.01 9.19 -4.99
C GLY A 36 -3.97 8.11 -5.46
N TRP A 37 -3.77 6.85 -5.07
CA TRP A 37 -4.74 5.79 -5.33
C TRP A 37 -5.85 5.87 -4.29
N ILE A 38 -7.09 6.07 -4.73
CA ILE A 38 -8.24 6.23 -3.83
C ILE A 38 -9.11 4.99 -3.91
N PRO A 39 -9.19 4.16 -2.85
CA PRO A 39 -10.07 3.00 -2.84
C PRO A 39 -11.54 3.41 -2.74
N ARG A 40 -12.37 2.84 -3.60
CA ARG A 40 -13.80 3.13 -3.72
C ARG A 40 -14.64 1.89 -3.40
N ASP A 41 -15.76 2.10 -2.73
CA ASP A 41 -16.81 1.08 -2.60
C ASP A 41 -17.68 0.98 -3.86
N ARG A 42 -18.68 0.08 -3.83
CA ARG A 42 -19.63 -0.12 -4.93
C ARG A 42 -20.52 1.09 -5.21
N ALA A 43 -20.68 1.99 -4.25
CA ALA A 43 -21.43 3.23 -4.40
C ALA A 43 -20.55 4.39 -4.90
N GLY A 44 -19.23 4.17 -5.05
CA GLY A 44 -18.27 5.20 -5.43
C GLY A 44 -17.81 6.09 -4.26
N ALA A 45 -18.15 5.75 -3.02
CA ALA A 45 -17.64 6.44 -1.85
C ALA A 45 -16.20 5.98 -1.55
N GLU A 46 -15.39 6.86 -0.97
CA GLU A 46 -14.05 6.48 -0.52
C GLU A 46 -14.14 5.55 0.71
N LEU A 47 -13.32 4.50 0.73
CA LEU A 47 -13.26 3.60 1.88
C LEU A 47 -12.65 4.28 3.10
N ALA A 48 -13.09 3.87 4.29
CA ALA A 48 -12.42 4.22 5.53
C ALA A 48 -10.97 3.67 5.60
N GLU A 49 -10.19 4.17 6.56
CA GLU A 49 -8.84 3.66 6.82
C GLU A 49 -8.86 2.29 7.51
N GLY A 50 -7.75 1.55 7.38
CA GLY A 50 -7.58 0.22 7.96
C GLY A 50 -8.10 -0.94 7.10
N GLY A 51 -7.77 -2.16 7.51
CA GLY A 51 -8.09 -3.39 6.75
C GLY A 51 -9.56 -3.78 6.74
N GLY A 52 -10.31 -3.42 7.78
CA GLY A 52 -11.71 -3.82 7.90
C GLY A 52 -12.59 -3.31 6.75
N ALA A 53 -12.29 -2.12 6.21
CA ALA A 53 -13.03 -1.55 5.10
C ALA A 53 -12.75 -2.24 3.75
N LEU A 54 -11.69 -3.04 3.63
CA LEU A 54 -11.30 -3.67 2.36
C LEU A 54 -12.32 -4.70 1.86
N ALA A 55 -13.19 -5.21 2.73
CA ALA A 55 -14.29 -6.08 2.32
C ALA A 55 -15.25 -5.40 1.32
N GLU A 56 -15.37 -4.07 1.38
CA GLU A 56 -16.24 -3.26 0.52
C GLU A 56 -15.53 -2.71 -0.72
N LEU A 57 -14.23 -2.99 -0.89
CA LEU A 57 -13.44 -2.48 -2.01
C LEU A 57 -13.97 -2.98 -3.36
N ALA A 58 -14.34 -2.04 -4.22
CA ALA A 58 -14.85 -2.32 -5.56
C ALA A 58 -13.94 -1.76 -6.67
N ALA A 59 -13.30 -0.61 -6.44
CA ALA A 59 -12.45 0.02 -7.43
C ALA A 59 -11.34 0.88 -6.80
N PHE A 60 -10.41 1.33 -7.62
CA PHE A 60 -9.47 2.39 -7.29
C PHE A 60 -9.54 3.51 -8.31
N ASP A 61 -9.52 4.76 -7.85
CA ASP A 61 -9.15 5.88 -8.71
C ASP A 61 -7.67 5.80 -9.07
N VAL A 62 -7.32 6.32 -10.25
CA VAL A 62 -5.95 6.25 -10.77
C VAL A 62 -5.02 7.12 -9.95
N GLY A 63 -4.04 6.48 -9.32
CA GLY A 63 -2.92 7.15 -8.67
C GLY A 63 -1.66 7.20 -9.53
N ARG A 64 -0.58 7.69 -8.92
CA ARG A 64 0.75 7.77 -9.52
C ARG A 64 1.60 6.56 -9.14
N ALA A 65 2.34 6.02 -10.10
CA ALA A 65 3.41 5.06 -9.82
C ALA A 65 4.67 5.81 -9.33
N PRO A 66 5.43 5.24 -8.38
CA PRO A 66 6.73 5.79 -7.99
C PRO A 66 7.68 5.87 -9.19
N GLY A 67 8.29 7.03 -9.42
CA GLY A 67 9.30 7.24 -10.48
C GLY A 67 10.69 6.71 -10.11
N ALA A 68 10.76 5.71 -9.23
CA ALA A 68 11.98 5.18 -8.64
C ALA A 68 11.86 3.67 -8.48
N ARG A 69 12.99 2.96 -8.48
CA ARG A 69 13.05 1.55 -8.14
C ARG A 69 12.83 1.38 -6.62
N LEU A 70 11.84 0.58 -6.25
CA LEU A 70 11.59 0.24 -4.85
C LEU A 70 12.01 -1.21 -4.61
N VAL A 71 12.82 -1.44 -3.58
CA VAL A 71 13.28 -2.78 -3.17
C VAL A 71 12.78 -3.03 -1.74
N GLY A 72 11.83 -3.95 -1.60
CA GLY A 72 11.36 -4.41 -0.29
C GLY A 72 12.24 -5.54 0.23
N LEU A 73 12.82 -5.37 1.41
CA LEU A 73 13.47 -6.44 2.16
C LEU A 73 12.39 -7.18 2.95
N CYS A 74 12.20 -8.46 2.66
CA CYS A 74 11.22 -9.35 3.29
C CYS A 74 11.93 -10.67 3.61
N ASP A 75 11.79 -11.13 4.85
CA ASP A 75 12.42 -12.35 5.38
C ASP A 75 11.46 -13.55 5.40
N VAL A 76 10.17 -13.33 5.11
CA VAL A 76 9.13 -14.36 5.01
C VAL A 76 8.62 -14.55 3.58
N SER A 77 8.00 -15.70 3.32
CA SER A 77 7.42 -16.07 2.01
C SER A 77 5.90 -16.26 2.06
N ASN A 78 5.24 -15.77 3.11
CA ASN A 78 3.80 -15.83 3.28
C ASN A 78 3.09 -15.10 2.13
N PRO A 79 2.05 -15.70 1.52
CA PRO A 79 1.24 -15.02 0.51
C PRO A 79 0.38 -13.92 1.14
N LEU A 80 -0.23 -13.09 0.29
CA LEU A 80 -1.15 -12.05 0.76
C LEU A 80 -2.38 -12.65 1.49
N THR A 81 -2.93 -13.74 0.97
CA THR A 81 -4.18 -14.37 1.47
C THR A 81 -4.03 -15.87 1.67
N GLY A 82 -4.99 -16.48 2.38
CA GLY A 82 -5.10 -17.93 2.57
C GLY A 82 -4.63 -18.39 3.95
N PRO A 83 -4.54 -19.71 4.20
CA PRO A 83 -4.27 -20.25 5.55
C PRO A 83 -2.91 -19.88 6.15
N ARG A 84 -1.97 -19.42 5.32
CA ARG A 84 -0.66 -18.89 5.73
C ARG A 84 -0.51 -17.42 5.31
N GLY A 85 -1.61 -16.73 5.08
CA GLY A 85 -1.67 -15.37 4.56
C GLY A 85 -1.15 -14.32 5.52
N ALA A 86 -1.15 -13.07 5.09
CA ALA A 86 -0.69 -11.93 5.87
C ALA A 86 -1.73 -11.38 6.87
N ALA A 87 -2.97 -11.89 6.84
CA ALA A 87 -4.08 -11.50 7.70
C ALA A 87 -4.41 -12.58 8.74
#